data_AF-A0A2T0M3N9-F1
#
_entry.id   AF-A0A2T0M3N9-F1
#
_cell.length_a   1.000
_cell.length_b   1.000
_cell.length_c   1.000
_cell.angle_alpha   90.00
_cell.angle_beta   90.00
_cell.angle_gamma   90.00
#
_symmetry.space_group_name_H-M   'P 1'
#
loop_
_entity.id
_entity.type
_entity.pdbx_description
1 polymer ?
#
loop_
_entity_poly.entity_id
_entity_poly.type
_entity_poly.pdbx_seq_one_letter_code
_entity_poly.pdbx_strand_id
1 'polypeptide(L)'
;MAHAVRLAEHVVFTELPFCGVLLDKRNLRLYRLSQEASAALRTALHGSAACGPYDGVTRLEGDVVDPATRQRVIGTLLAQELLRSAGGADG
;
A
#
# COMPACT_ATOMS: atom_id res chain seq x y z
N MET A 1 8.12 -14.90 2.98
CA MET A 1 8.62 -14.23 1.77
C MET A 1 7.94 -12.88 1.62
N ALA A 2 8.58 -11.80 2.04
CA ALA A 2 8.08 -10.45 1.80
C ALA A 2 8.36 -10.11 0.33
N HIS A 3 7.33 -10.05 -0.51
CA HIS A 3 7.48 -9.43 -1.82
C HIS A 3 7.70 -7.94 -1.57
N ALA A 4 8.96 -7.52 -1.55
CA ALA A 4 9.32 -6.11 -1.53
C ALA A 4 8.73 -5.51 -2.82
N VAL A 5 7.71 -4.69 -2.67
CA VAL A 5 7.11 -3.90 -3.75
C VAL A 5 7.48 -2.45 -3.52
N ARG A 6 7.51 -1.68 -4.60
CA ARG A 6 7.70 -0.23 -4.55
C ARG A 6 6.58 0.47 -5.30
N LEU A 7 6.29 1.71 -4.94
CA LEU A 7 5.42 2.55 -5.76
C LEU A 7 6.04 2.72 -7.15
N ALA A 8 5.21 2.74 -8.19
CA ALA A 8 5.70 3.19 -9.49
C ALA A 8 6.10 4.68 -9.42
N GLU A 9 7.06 5.11 -10.23
CA GLU A 9 7.62 6.49 -10.16
C GLU A 9 6.57 7.60 -10.39
N HIS A 10 5.55 7.27 -11.17
CA HIS A 10 4.43 8.16 -11.44
C HIS A 10 3.34 8.13 -10.36
N VAL A 11 3.51 7.33 -9.31
CA VAL A 11 2.52 7.15 -8.25
C VAL A 11 3.00 7.80 -6.96
N VAL A 12 2.08 8.51 -6.30
CA VAL A 12 2.27 9.04 -4.96
C VAL A 12 1.26 8.38 -4.04
N PHE A 13 1.72 7.90 -2.89
CA PHE A 13 0.86 7.38 -1.83
C PHE A 13 0.92 8.30 -0.62
N THR A 14 -0.24 8.67 -0.09
CA THR A 14 -0.34 9.37 1.19
C THR A 14 -1.44 8.75 2.02
N GLU A 15 -1.26 8.78 3.33
CA GLU A 15 -2.29 8.40 4.27
C GLU A 15 -3.00 9.64 4.80
N LEU A 16 -4.30 9.49 5.04
CA LEU A 16 -5.19 10.40 5.73
C LEU A 16 -5.74 9.66 6.96
N PRO A 17 -6.38 10.34 7.92
CA PRO A 17 -6.83 9.70 9.16
C PRO A 17 -7.64 8.40 8.95
N PHE A 18 -8.54 8.37 7.96
CA PHE A 18 -9.48 7.26 7.76
C PHE A 18 -9.31 6.51 6.43
N CYS A 19 -8.35 6.91 5.60
CA CYS A 19 -8.13 6.31 4.28
C CYS A 19 -6.75 6.64 3.73
N GLY A 20 -6.31 5.88 2.73
CA GLY A 20 -5.14 6.19 1.92
C GLY A 20 -5.55 6.73 0.57
N VAL A 21 -4.66 7.50 -0.05
CA VAL A 21 -4.84 8.03 -1.40
C VAL A 21 -3.64 7.66 -2.24
N LEU A 22 -3.91 7.01 -3.37
CA LEU A 22 -2.94 6.82 -4.45
C LEU A 22 -3.27 7.79 -5.58
N LEU A 23 -2.29 8.61 -5.94
CA LEU A 23 -2.35 9.48 -7.10
C LEU A 23 -1.46 8.91 -8.21
N ASP A 24 -2.07 8.49 -9.30
CA ASP A 24 -1.41 8.20 -10.56
C ASP A 24 -1.26 9.51 -11.36
N LYS A 25 -0.04 10.06 -11.39
CA LYS A 25 0.30 11.29 -12.11
C LYS A 25 0.30 11.10 -13.63
N ARG A 26 0.47 9.87 -14.13
CA ARG A 26 0.51 9.57 -15.56
C ARG A 26 -0.87 9.69 -16.17
N ASN A 27 -1.87 9.14 -15.48
CA ASN A 27 -3.25 9.12 -15.95
C ASN A 27 -4.15 10.14 -15.25
N LEU A 28 -3.59 10.94 -14.33
CA LEU A 28 -4.32 11.90 -13.49
C LEU A 28 -5.50 11.25 -12.76
N ARG A 29 -5.27 10.04 -12.23
CA ARG A 29 -6.27 9.25 -11.51
C ARG A 29 -5.99 9.21 -10.03
N LEU A 30 -7.03 9.36 -9.24
CA LEU A 30 -6.99 9.29 -7.79
C LEU A 30 -7.77 8.06 -7.32
N TYR A 31 -7.12 7.24 -6.51
CA TYR A 31 -7.72 6.05 -5.92
C TYR A 31 -7.78 6.23 -4.41
N ARG A 32 -8.96 6.06 -3.83
CA ARG A 32 -9.15 5.98 -2.39
C ARG A 32 -9.00 4.54 -1.93
N LEU A 33 -8.09 4.32 -1.01
CA LEU A 33 -7.91 3.05 -0.31
C LEU A 33 -8.66 3.10 1.01
N SER A 34 -9.32 2.00 1.40
CA SER A 34 -9.81 1.84 2.77
C SER A 34 -8.64 1.89 3.77
N GLN A 35 -8.94 2.08 5.04
CA GLN A 35 -7.92 2.03 6.10
C GLN A 35 -7.16 0.69 6.09
N GLU A 36 -7.87 -0.44 5.97
CA GLU A 36 -7.27 -1.77 5.88
C GLU A 36 -6.36 -1.91 4.64
N ALA A 37 -6.81 -1.46 3.47
CA ALA A 37 -6.00 -1.50 2.25
C ALA A 37 -4.76 -0.59 2.33
N SER A 38 -4.86 0.52 3.05
CA SER A 38 -3.75 1.45 3.28
C SER A 38 -2.70 0.84 4.22
N ALA A 39 -3.16 0.21 5.30
CA ALA A 39 -2.29 -0.53 6.21
C ALA A 39 -1.63 -1.74 5.51
N ALA A 40 -2.36 -2.44 4.64
CA ALA A 40 -1.83 -3.52 3.82
C ALA A 40 -0.73 -3.03 2.88
N LEU A 41 -0.96 -1.90 2.19
CA LEU A 41 0.01 -1.29 1.30
C LEU A 41 1.25 -0.78 2.05
N ARG A 42 1.06 -0.04 3.15
CA ARG A 42 2.15 0.42 4.01
C ARG A 42 3.03 -0.74 4.48
N THR A 43 2.41 -1.82 4.95
CA THR A 43 3.11 -3.04 5.37
C THR A 43 3.93 -3.65 4.24
N ALA A 44 3.42 -3.62 3.01
CA ALA A 44 4.13 -4.15 1.85
C ALA A 44 5.31 -3.26 1.41
N LEU A 45 5.17 -1.93 1.55
CA LEU A 45 6.20 -0.95 1.20
C LEU A 45 7.32 -0.85 2.24
N HIS A 46 6.98 -0.98 3.52
CA HIS A 46 7.87 -0.62 4.63
C HIS A 46 8.06 -1.74 5.66
N GLY A 47 7.40 -2.89 5.48
CA GLY A 47 7.46 -4.03 6.40
C GLY A 47 6.41 -3.99 7.51
N SER A 48 6.30 -5.09 8.28
CA SER A 48 5.25 -5.29 9.29
C SER A 48 5.37 -4.39 10.52
N ALA A 49 6.54 -3.79 10.77
CA ALA A 49 6.74 -2.85 11.86
C ALA A 49 6.35 -1.40 11.50
N ALA A 50 5.91 -1.16 10.26
CA ALA A 50 5.58 0.19 9.80
C ALA A 50 4.24 0.66 10.39
N CYS A 51 4.31 1.69 11.24
CA CYS A 51 3.15 2.40 11.76
C CYS A 51 2.75 3.54 10.83
N GLY A 52 1.45 3.67 10.59
CA GLY A 52 0.88 4.81 9.89
C GLY A 52 0.87 6.04 10.79
N PRO A 53 0.91 7.24 10.22
CA PRO A 53 0.92 8.50 10.99
C PRO A 53 -0.33 8.67 11.86
N TYR A 54 -1.43 7.98 11.54
CA TYR A 54 -2.70 8.06 12.26
C TYR A 54 -3.05 6.80 13.05
N ASP A 55 -2.17 5.79 13.08
CA ASP A 55 -2.47 4.51 13.76
C ASP A 55 -2.85 4.73 15.23
N GLY A 56 -2.22 5.70 15.92
CA GLY A 56 -2.54 6.01 17.33
C GLY A 56 -3.94 6.61 17.56
N VAL A 57 -4.63 7.06 16.52
CA VAL A 57 -5.97 7.68 16.61
C VAL A 57 -7.04 6.80 15.98
N THR A 58 -6.69 6.02 14.95
CA THR A 58 -7.67 5.28 14.15
C THR A 58 -7.53 3.77 14.21
N ARG A 59 -6.43 3.24 14.75
CA ARG A 59 -6.23 1.80 14.88
C ARG A 59 -6.89 1.30 16.16
N LEU A 60 -7.76 0.31 16.01
CA LEU A 60 -8.32 -0.44 17.13
C LEU A 60 -7.32 -1.52 17.58
N GLU A 61 -7.30 -1.85 18.86
CA GLU A 61 -6.52 -2.99 19.34
C GLU A 61 -6.92 -4.27 18.59
N GLY A 62 -5.92 -5.01 18.09
CA GLY A 62 -6.16 -6.24 17.33
C GLY A 62 -6.40 -6.05 15.83
N ASP A 63 -6.32 -4.82 15.30
CA ASP A 63 -6.44 -4.55 13.86
C ASP A 63 -5.17 -5.03 13.11
N VAL A 64 -5.14 -6.34 12.87
CA VAL A 64 -4.12 -7.04 12.09
C VAL A 64 -4.66 -7.25 10.69
N VAL A 65 -3.99 -6.67 9.70
CA VAL A 65 -4.35 -6.84 8.29
C VAL A 65 -4.28 -8.31 7.92
N ASP A 66 -5.41 -8.86 7.46
CA ASP A 66 -5.49 -10.23 6.98
C ASP A 66 -4.52 -10.46 5.80
N PRO A 67 -3.71 -11.54 5.82
CA PRO A 67 -2.73 -11.80 4.78
C PRO A 67 -3.33 -12.00 3.38
N ALA A 68 -4.55 -12.53 3.26
CA ALA A 68 -5.23 -12.68 1.98
C ALA A 68 -5.75 -11.33 1.47
N THR A 69 -6.27 -10.47 2.34
CA THR A 69 -6.57 -9.07 1.99
C THR A 69 -5.32 -8.36 1.47
N ARG A 70 -4.20 -8.50 2.18
CA ARG A 70 -2.93 -7.91 1.74
C ARG A 70 -2.52 -8.40 0.35
N GLN A 71 -2.56 -9.71 0.11
CA GLN A 71 -2.22 -10.26 -1.21
C GLN A 71 -3.16 -9.74 -2.31
N ARG A 72 -4.46 -9.66 -2.04
CA ARG A 72 -5.46 -9.14 -2.99
C ARG A 72 -5.21 -7.68 -3.34
N VAL A 73 -4.96 -6.83 -2.34
CA VAL A 73 -4.66 -5.40 -2.54
C VAL A 73 -3.39 -5.25 -3.38
N ILE A 74 -2.30 -5.89 -3.00
CA ILE A 74 -1.02 -5.78 -3.72
C ILE A 74 -1.13 -6.34 -5.14
N GLY A 75 -1.78 -7.48 -5.33
CA GLY A 75 -2.00 -8.06 -6.66
C GLY A 75 -2.82 -7.13 -7.56
N THR A 76 -3.85 -6.49 -7.02
CA THR A 76 -4.67 -5.52 -7.77
C THR A 76 -3.86 -4.29 -8.18
N LEU A 77 -3.06 -3.73 -7.27
CA LEU A 77 -2.27 -2.53 -7.55
C LEU A 77 -1.10 -2.82 -8.52
N LEU A 78 -0.53 -4.03 -8.49
CA LEU A 78 0.45 -4.49 -9.49
C LEU A 78 -0.20 -4.64 -10.87
N ALA A 79 -1.40 -5.22 -10.97
CA ALA A 79 -2.12 -5.38 -12.23
C ALA A 79 -2.51 -4.03 -12.86
N GLN A 80 -2.67 -2.99 -12.04
CA GLN A 80 -2.92 -1.61 -12.49
C GLN A 80 -1.64 -0.81 -12.74
N GLU A 81 -0.47 -1.44 -12.65
CA GLU A 81 0.86 -0.80 -12.77
C GLU A 81 1.14 0.33 -11.77
N LEU A 82 0.35 0.40 -10.68
CA LEU A 82 0.53 1.40 -9.63
C LEU A 82 1.69 1.04 -8.69
N LEU A 83 2.02 -0.25 -8.61
CA LEU A 83 3.19 -0.80 -7.93
C LEU A 83 4.13 -1.46 -8.92
N ARG A 84 5.39 -1.62 -8.51
CA ARG A 84 6.40 -2.44 -9.19
C ARG A 84 6.97 -3.46 -8.19
N SER A 85 7.26 -4.67 -8.66
CA SER A 85 8.05 -5.63 -7.90
C SER A 85 9.46 -5.07 -7.69
N ALA A 86 10.00 -5.15 -6.47
CA ALA A 86 11.36 -4.71 -6.20
C ALA A 86 12.43 -5.75 -6.60
N GLY A 87 12.02 -6.96 -7.01
CA GLY A 87 12.90 -7.98 -7.58
C GLY A 87 12.83 -8.02 -9.10
N GLY A 88 13.91 -7.61 -9.77
CA GLY A 88 14.04 -7.60 -11.22
C GLY A 88 15.00 -6.53 -11.75
N ALA A 89 16.23 -6.52 -11.25
CA ALA A 89 17.38 -5.86 -11.88
C ALA A 89 18.63 -6.67 -11.52
N ASP A 90 18.71 -7.89 -12.06
CA ASP A 90 19.93 -8.68 -12.20
C ASP A 90 19.81 -9.44 -13.52
N GLY A 91 20.57 -9.01 -14.54
CA GLY A 91 20.71 -9.68 -15.85
C GLY A 91 20.18 -8.88 -17.03
#